data_AF-A0A933J2N6-F1
#
_entry.id   AF-A0A933J2N6-F1
#
_cell.length_a   1.000
_cell.length_b   1.000
_cell.length_c   1.000
_cell.angle_alpha   90.00
_cell.angle_beta   90.00
_cell.angle_gamma   90.00
#
_symmetry.space_group_name_H-M   'P 1'
#
loop_
_entity.id
_entity.type
_entity.pdbx_description
1 polymer ?
#
loop_
_entity_poly.entity_id
_entity_poly.type
_entity_poly.pdbx_seq_one_letter_code
_entity_poly.pdbx_strand_id
1 'polypeptide(L)'
;MDNQLNFLYAREADVLYVSRGHPEYTDYQELDENLILRLDPKSKEIVGFTIIDFAGRFSRTDAAVNVPLKVTFERPRRTGKIKIAAERKPAYHPKSAATHSRRRVD
;
A
#
# COMPACT_ATOMS: atom_id res chain seq x y z
N MET A 1 19.62 8.58 -8.70
CA MET A 1 18.84 7.47 -8.10
C MET A 1 17.92 6.91 -9.15
N ASP A 2 17.67 5.61 -9.13
CA ASP A 2 16.63 5.00 -9.96
C ASP A 2 15.26 5.56 -9.56
N ASN A 3 14.44 5.90 -10.56
CA ASN A 3 13.11 6.49 -10.37
C ASN A 3 11.98 5.44 -10.44
N GLN A 4 12.35 4.15 -10.48
CA GLN A 4 11.41 3.06 -10.42
C GLN A 4 10.80 2.93 -9.02
N LEU A 5 9.48 2.70 -8.96
CA LEU A 5 8.82 2.27 -7.74
C LEU A 5 9.11 0.79 -7.50
N ASN A 6 9.69 0.48 -6.35
CA ASN A 6 9.96 -0.87 -5.90
C ASN A 6 9.09 -1.17 -4.67
N PHE A 7 8.66 -2.42 -4.55
CA PHE A 7 7.98 -2.89 -3.35
C PHE A 7 8.39 -4.33 -3.03
N LEU A 8 8.42 -4.65 -1.74
CA LEU A 8 8.78 -5.97 -1.24
C LEU A 8 7.86 -6.30 -0.07
N TYR A 9 7.17 -7.42 -0.14
CA TYR A 9 6.40 -7.93 0.98
C TYR A 9 7.18 -9.04 1.70
N ALA A 10 7.64 -8.77 2.91
CA ALA A 10 8.28 -9.73 3.80
C ALA A 10 7.20 -10.48 4.60
N ARG A 11 6.70 -11.58 4.02
CA ARG A 11 5.58 -12.36 4.56
C ARG A 11 5.82 -12.84 6.01
N GLU A 12 7.05 -13.23 6.34
CA GLU A 12 7.38 -13.76 7.68
C GLU A 12 7.22 -12.70 8.78
N ALA A 13 7.48 -11.44 8.46
CA ALA A 13 7.35 -10.31 9.40
C ALA A 13 6.01 -9.58 9.27
N ASP A 14 5.20 -9.94 8.27
CA ASP A 14 4.03 -9.18 7.80
C ASP A 14 4.32 -7.69 7.53
N VAL A 15 5.41 -7.42 6.80
CA VAL A 15 5.85 -6.05 6.49
C VAL A 15 5.89 -5.80 4.98
N LEU A 16 5.25 -4.72 4.53
CA LEU A 16 5.36 -4.21 3.16
C LEU A 16 6.31 -3.01 3.12
N TYR A 17 7.37 -3.12 2.33
CA TYR A 17 8.27 -2.03 1.99
C TYR A 17 7.89 -1.46 0.63
N VAL A 18 7.84 -0.14 0.53
CA VAL A 18 7.64 0.60 -0.73
C VAL A 18 8.73 1.67 -0.83
N SER A 19 9.48 1.73 -1.93
CA SER A 19 10.59 2.66 -2.11
C SER A 19 10.73 3.16 -3.55
N ARG A 20 11.29 4.37 -3.70
CA ARG A 20 11.81 4.90 -4.95
C ARG A 20 13.25 4.43 -5.11
N GLY A 21 13.51 3.61 -6.13
CA GLY A 21 14.80 2.97 -6.32
C GLY A 21 15.15 1.99 -5.20
N HIS A 22 16.45 1.82 -4.93
CA HIS A 22 16.97 0.93 -3.91
C HIS A 22 17.85 1.74 -2.94
N PRO A 23 17.25 2.46 -1.97
CA PRO A 23 18.02 3.29 -1.06
C PRO A 23 18.84 2.41 -0.12
N GLU A 24 20.16 2.64 -0.08
CA GLU A 24 21.07 1.92 0.83
C GLU A 24 20.85 2.32 2.29
N TYR A 25 20.49 3.58 2.54
CA TYR A 25 20.25 4.12 3.87
C TYR A 25 19.17 5.21 3.84
N THR A 26 18.32 5.24 4.86
CA THR A 26 17.20 6.20 5.00
C THR A 26 17.01 6.60 6.44
N ASP A 27 16.73 7.88 6.68
CA ASP A 27 16.10 8.31 7.94
C ASP A 27 14.63 7.86 7.96
N TYR A 28 14.01 7.90 9.14
CA TYR A 28 12.60 7.54 9.26
C TYR A 28 11.80 8.49 10.15
N GLN A 29 10.50 8.53 9.89
CA GLN A 29 9.51 9.19 10.71
C GLN A 29 8.30 8.27 10.86
N GLU A 30 7.86 8.00 12.09
CA GLU A 30 6.60 7.30 12.34
C GLU A 30 5.45 8.28 12.10
N LEU A 31 4.51 7.91 11.22
CA LEU A 31 3.35 8.74 10.87
C LEU A 31 2.07 8.26 11.54
N ASP A 32 1.98 6.97 11.80
CA ASP A 32 0.83 6.33 12.43
C ASP A 32 1.27 4.99 13.05
N GLU A 33 0.40 4.39 13.85
CA GLU A 33 0.58 3.04 14.37
C GLU A 33 0.75 2.10 13.16
N ASN A 34 1.93 1.51 13.03
CA ASN A 34 2.34 0.62 11.94
C ASN A 34 2.60 1.27 10.56
N LEU A 35 2.83 2.59 10.49
CA LEU A 35 3.25 3.28 9.26
C LEU A 35 4.51 4.12 9.48
N ILE A 36 5.56 3.81 8.72
CA ILE A 36 6.86 4.49 8.80
C ILE A 36 7.16 5.16 7.46
N LEU A 37 7.44 6.46 7.46
CA LEU A 37 7.95 7.20 6.31
C LEU A 37 9.46 7.02 6.20
N ARG A 38 9.99 6.87 4.98
CA ARG A 38 11.43 6.78 4.70
C ARG A 38 11.89 8.04 3.99
N LEU A 39 12.94 8.65 4.52
CA LEU A 39 13.48 9.92 4.02
C LEU A 39 14.92 9.73 3.55
N ASP A 40 15.28 10.38 2.46
CA ASP A 40 16.68 10.54 2.08
C ASP A 40 17.40 11.35 3.18
N PRO A 41 18.51 10.86 3.76
CA PRO A 41 19.13 11.49 4.91
C PRO A 41 19.68 12.90 4.63
N LYS A 42 20.03 13.20 3.36
CA LYS A 42 20.64 14.47 2.96
C LYS A 42 19.60 15.50 2.57
N SER A 43 18.70 15.13 1.67
CA SER A 43 17.68 16.02 1.09
C SER A 43 16.39 16.06 1.90
N LYS A 44 16.16 15.08 2.78
CA LYS A 44 14.91 14.84 3.50
C LYS A 44 13.70 14.61 2.58
N GLU A 45 13.93 14.30 1.31
CA GLU A 45 12.88 13.89 0.40
C GLU A 45 12.29 12.54 0.81
N ILE A 46 10.98 12.37 0.60
CA ILE A 46 10.33 11.06 0.78
C ILE A 46 10.86 10.11 -0.29
N VAL A 47 11.48 9.03 0.13
CA VAL A 47 12.00 7.96 -0.74
C VAL A 47 11.25 6.65 -0.56
N GLY A 48 10.29 6.58 0.36
CA GLY A 48 9.48 5.38 0.56
C GLY A 48 8.64 5.41 1.83
N PHE A 49 7.97 4.31 2.09
CA PHE A 49 7.28 4.04 3.34
C PHE A 49 7.24 2.54 3.64
N THR A 50 7.04 2.20 4.90
CA THR A 50 6.91 0.83 5.39
C THR A 50 5.57 0.68 6.10
N ILE A 51 4.83 -0.37 5.76
CA ILE A 51 3.59 -0.77 6.43
C ILE A 51 3.88 -2.04 7.23
N ILE A 52 3.70 -1.98 8.55
CA ILE A 52 3.79 -3.14 9.46
C ILE A 52 2.39 -3.77 9.62
N ASP A 53 2.27 -5.06 9.92
CA ASP A 53 0.97 -5.75 10.02
C ASP A 53 0.14 -5.58 8.74
N PHE A 54 0.81 -5.71 7.58
CA PHE A 54 0.20 -5.40 6.29
C PHE A 54 -1.00 -6.30 5.98
N ALA A 55 -0.89 -7.61 6.15
CA ALA A 55 -2.00 -8.53 5.96
C ALA A 55 -3.05 -8.39 7.07
N GLY A 56 -2.62 -8.13 8.31
CA GLY A 56 -3.53 -7.87 9.43
C GLY A 56 -4.49 -6.71 9.17
N ARG A 57 -4.03 -5.65 8.50
CA ARG A 57 -4.87 -4.49 8.12
C ARG A 57 -6.06 -4.82 7.21
N PHE A 58 -5.96 -5.87 6.39
CA PHE A 58 -7.05 -6.32 5.52
C PHE A 58 -7.83 -7.51 6.08
N SER A 59 -7.40 -8.08 7.22
CA SER A 59 -8.03 -9.26 7.80
C SER A 59 -9.47 -9.02 8.29
N ARG A 60 -9.83 -7.76 8.56
CA ARG A 60 -11.13 -7.38 9.15
C ARG A 60 -12.04 -6.62 8.19
N THR A 61 -11.55 -6.25 7.02
CA THR A 61 -12.32 -5.46 6.07
C THR A 61 -11.76 -5.59 4.65
N ASP A 62 -12.65 -5.65 3.67
CA ASP A 62 -12.27 -5.52 2.26
C ASP A 62 -12.13 -4.04 1.83
N ALA A 63 -12.22 -3.11 2.79
CA ALA A 63 -12.10 -1.69 2.53
C ALA A 63 -10.65 -1.28 2.22
N ALA A 64 -10.51 -0.20 1.44
CA ALA A 64 -9.23 0.44 1.21
C ALA A 64 -8.67 1.00 2.52
N VAL A 65 -7.38 0.77 2.76
CA VAL A 65 -6.63 1.40 3.85
C VAL A 65 -6.14 2.77 3.36
N ASN A 66 -6.54 3.82 4.08
CA ASN A 66 -6.05 5.16 3.80
C ASN A 66 -4.72 5.38 4.51
N VAL A 67 -3.73 5.85 3.75
CA VAL A 67 -2.42 6.26 4.26
C VAL A 67 -2.39 7.79 4.24
N PRO A 68 -1.96 8.48 5.31
CA PRO A 68 -1.95 9.95 5.42
C PRO A 68 -0.85 10.61 4.57
N LEU A 69 -0.72 10.22 3.31
CA LEU A 69 0.26 10.72 2.35
C LEU A 69 -0.44 11.32 1.14
N LYS A 70 0.03 12.49 0.71
CA LYS A 70 -0.35 13.05 -0.59
C LYS A 70 0.59 12.47 -1.64
N VAL A 71 0.03 11.90 -2.71
CA VAL A 71 0.78 11.28 -3.78
C VAL A 71 0.39 11.86 -5.13
N THR A 72 1.39 12.04 -5.99
CA THR A 72 1.20 12.40 -7.40
C THR A 72 1.66 11.21 -8.25
N PHE A 73 0.82 10.77 -9.20
CA PHE A 73 1.16 9.69 -10.12
C PHE A 73 1.53 10.26 -11.49
N GLU A 74 2.72 9.93 -11.96
CA GLU A 74 3.17 10.25 -13.31
C GLU A 74 3.40 8.98 -14.11
N ARG A 75 2.97 8.99 -15.37
CA ARG A 75 3.23 7.87 -16.28
C ARG A 75 4.66 8.01 -16.84
N PRO A 76 5.49 6.95 -16.82
CA PRO A 76 6.73 6.98 -17.57
C PRO A 76 6.42 7.19 -19.06
N ARG A 77 7.05 8.19 -19.70
CA ARG A 77 6.89 8.45 -21.14
C ARG A 77 7.38 7.22 -21.91
N ARG A 78 6.45 6.39 -22.39
CA ARG A 78 6.76 5.30 -23.35
C ARG A 78 6.63 5.83 -24.77
N THR A 79 7.69 5.68 -25.57
CA THR A 79 7.67 5.81 -27.02
C THR A 79 7.01 4.57 -27.64
N GLY A 80 5.67 4.49 -27.59
CA GLY A 80 4.94 3.38 -28.21
C GLY A 80 3.42 3.45 -28.03
N LYS A 81 2.66 2.89 -28.98
CA LYS A 81 1.19 2.84 -28.94
C LYS A 81 0.73 1.96 -27.76
N ILE A 82 0.11 2.57 -26.76
CA ILE A 82 -0.54 1.84 -25.67
C ILE A 82 -1.96 1.47 -26.10
N LYS A 83 -2.31 0.18 -26.07
CA LYS A 83 -3.70 -0.26 -26.08
C LYS A 83 -4.28 -0.03 -24.68
N ILE A 84 -5.04 1.05 -24.49
CA ILE A 84 -5.81 1.26 -23.25
C ILE A 84 -7.09 0.44 -23.39
N ALA A 85 -7.17 -0.71 -22.72
CA ALA A 85 -8.44 -1.39 -22.55
C ALA A 85 -9.25 -0.60 -21.51
N ALA A 86 -10.36 -0.01 -21.93
CA ALA A 86 -11.32 0.56 -21.00
C ALA A 86 -12.03 -0.60 -20.28
N GLU A 87 -11.48 -1.05 -19.15
CA GLU A 87 -12.15 -2.03 -18.31
C GLU A 87 -13.26 -1.32 -17.53
N ARG A 88 -14.52 -1.49 -17.96
CA ARG A 88 -15.68 -1.13 -17.15
C ARG A 88 -15.76 -2.14 -15.99
N LYS A 89 -15.09 -1.86 -14.87
CA LYS A 89 -15.29 -2.68 -13.66
C LYS A 89 -16.72 -2.46 -13.15
N PRO A 90 -17.53 -3.51 -12.95
CA PRO A 90 -18.80 -3.38 -12.24
C PRO A 90 -18.53 -2.88 -10.82
N ALA A 91 -19.48 -2.13 -10.25
CA ALA A 91 -19.38 -1.61 -8.90
C ALA A 91 -19.02 -2.74 -7.92
N TYR A 92 -18.00 -2.50 -7.10
CA TYR A 92 -17.57 -3.45 -6.08
C TYR A 92 -18.69 -3.63 -5.05
N HIS A 93 -19.28 -4.82 -4.98
CA HIS A 93 -20.22 -5.20 -3.93
C HIS A 93 -19.50 -6.14 -2.95
N PRO A 94 -19.11 -5.65 -1.75
CA PRO A 94 -18.58 -6.53 -0.73
C PRO A 94 -19.65 -7.56 -0.34
N LYS A 95 -19.27 -8.83 -0.32
CA LYS A 95 -20.18 -9.89 0.12
C LYS A 95 -20.43 -9.71 1.62
N SER A 96 -21.66 -9.38 2.00
CA SER A 96 -22.09 -9.29 3.40
C SER A 96 -21.76 -10.59 4.13
N ALA A 97 -20.97 -10.48 5.20
CA ALA A 97 -20.68 -11.57 6.12
C ALA A 97 -22.00 -12.17 6.64
N ALA A 98 -22.16 -13.49 6.47
CA ALA A 98 -23.33 -14.22 6.92
C ALA A 98 -23.51 -14.07 8.44
N THR A 99 -24.60 -13.42 8.85
CA THR A 99 -25.05 -13.39 10.24
C THR A 99 -25.37 -14.81 10.69
N HIS A 100 -24.47 -15.42 11.46
CA HIS A 100 -24.71 -16.70 12.10
C HIS A 100 -25.62 -16.48 13.31
N SER A 101 -26.94 -16.45 13.07
CA SER A 101 -27.95 -16.59 14.11
C SER A 101 -27.81 -17.99 14.72
N ARG A 102 -27.22 -18.08 15.93
CA ARG A 102 -27.38 -19.26 16.78
C ARG A 102 -28.42 -18.95 17.85
N ARG A 103 -29.49 -19.72 17.75
CA ARG A 103 -30.67 -19.78 18.61
C ARG A 103 -30.25 -19.92 20.07
N ARG A 104 -30.86 -19.13 20.95
CA ARG A 104 -31.03 -19.54 22.35
C ARG A 104 -32.00 -20.72 22.34
N VAL A 105 -31.60 -21.81 22.98
CA VAL A 105 -32.50 -22.87 23.42
C VAL A 105 -32.81 -22.56 24.87
N ASP A 106 -34.10 -22.66 25.21
CA ASP A 106 -34.71 -22.37 26.51
C ASP A 106 -34.11 -23.15 27.68
#